data_AF-A0A9P1GG20-F1
#
_entry.id   AF-A0A9P1GG20-F1
#
_cell.length_a   1.000
_cell.length_b   1.000
_cell.length_c   1.000
_cell.angle_alpha   90.00
_cell.angle_beta   90.00
_cell.angle_gamma   90.00
#
_symmetry.space_group_name_H-M   'P 1'
#
loop_
_entity.id
_entity.type
_entity.pdbx_description
1 polymer ?
#
loop_
_entity_poly.entity_id
_entity_poly.type
_entity_poly.pdbx_seq_one_letter_code
_entity_poly.pdbx_strand_id
1 'polypeptide(L)'
;MGPLASRIRHDPLPERLDAVEPCVRAWFEELQLRCQEEKEQYAEAGQTPSPQKLNFWDAHIGPENVDSHTSRSRLFLQSFDDFRSRQNLSKEQLRFAVLVQHFASQDTMDFRRPPEKRMHDDVFEGILTSSVNAQLVTDAHRAEWAIEGDGFVVPKAQNDEDQNSTGQQ
;
A
#
# COMPACT_ATOMS: atom_id res chain seq x y z
N MET A 1 32.39 18.65 12.56
CA MET A 1 32.02 17.29 13.04
C MET A 1 30.56 17.07 12.72
N GLY A 2 30.25 16.64 11.48
CA GLY A 2 28.88 16.34 11.05
C GLY A 2 28.53 14.88 11.31
N PRO A 3 27.27 14.53 11.60
CA PRO A 3 26.89 13.16 11.86
C PRO A 3 27.00 12.34 10.58
N LEU A 4 27.69 11.20 10.68
CA LEU A 4 27.78 10.18 9.66
C LEU A 4 26.37 9.75 9.27
N ALA A 5 25.99 10.04 8.02
CA ALA A 5 24.84 9.41 7.39
C ALA A 5 25.04 7.89 7.52
N SER A 6 24.22 7.28 8.36
CA SER A 6 24.13 5.84 8.50
C SER A 6 23.86 5.28 7.11
N ARG A 7 24.86 4.64 6.52
CA ARG A 7 24.68 3.85 5.31
C ARG A 7 23.73 2.72 5.70
N ILE A 8 22.46 2.90 5.39
CA ILE A 8 21.47 1.82 5.40
C ILE A 8 22.05 0.76 4.49
N ARG A 9 22.55 -0.32 5.09
CA ARG A 9 22.97 -1.51 4.34
C ARG A 9 21.66 -2.13 3.85
N HIS A 10 21.27 -1.79 2.63
CA HIS A 10 20.24 -2.53 1.95
C HIS A 10 20.85 -3.89 1.61
N ASP A 11 20.38 -4.93 2.28
CA ASP A 11 20.75 -6.28 1.90
C ASP A 11 20.29 -6.49 0.44
N PRO A 12 21.21 -6.82 -0.48
CA PRO A 12 20.86 -7.00 -1.88
C PRO A 12 19.85 -8.14 -1.99
N LEU A 13 18.73 -7.89 -2.65
CA LEU A 13 17.75 -8.91 -2.90
C LEU A 13 18.30 -9.97 -3.87
N PRO A 14 17.91 -11.24 -3.71
CA PRO A 14 18.36 -12.30 -4.60
C PRO A 14 17.76 -12.14 -6.01
N GLU A 15 18.57 -12.43 -7.04
CA GLU A 15 18.26 -12.24 -8.48
C GLU A 15 17.11 -13.14 -9.01
N ARG A 16 16.54 -14.01 -8.17
CA ARG A 16 15.59 -15.05 -8.58
C ARG A 16 14.26 -14.90 -7.85
N LEU A 17 13.16 -15.02 -8.59
CA LEU A 17 11.79 -14.99 -8.05
C LEU A 17 11.57 -15.99 -6.91
N ASP A 18 12.14 -17.19 -7.03
CA ASP A 18 12.01 -18.25 -6.00
C ASP A 18 12.59 -17.81 -4.65
N ALA A 19 13.59 -16.93 -4.65
CA ALA A 19 14.23 -16.44 -3.44
C ALA A 19 13.51 -15.20 -2.83
N VAL A 20 12.62 -14.59 -3.60
CA VAL A 20 11.81 -13.43 -3.20
C VAL A 20 10.44 -13.85 -2.67
N GLU A 21 9.92 -14.98 -3.17
CA GLU A 21 8.61 -15.52 -2.78
C GLU A 21 8.40 -15.65 -1.25
N PRO A 22 9.38 -16.10 -0.45
CA PRO A 22 9.22 -16.13 1.01
C PRO A 22 9.02 -14.75 1.63
N CYS A 23 9.68 -13.71 1.09
CA CYS A 23 9.50 -12.33 1.56
C CYS A 23 8.11 -11.81 1.21
N VAL A 24 7.64 -12.09 -0.01
CA VAL A 24 6.31 -11.71 -0.48
C VAL A 24 5.22 -12.37 0.37
N ARG A 25 5.35 -13.67 0.61
CA ARG A 25 4.44 -14.42 1.50
C ARG A 25 4.39 -13.79 2.88
N ALA A 26 5.56 -13.53 3.50
CA ALA A 26 5.64 -12.93 4.83
C ALA A 26 4.93 -11.56 4.91
N TRP A 27 4.96 -10.74 3.85
CA TRP A 27 4.24 -9.46 3.83
C TRP A 27 2.73 -9.63 3.79
N PHE A 28 2.22 -10.65 3.09
CA PHE A 28 0.79 -10.95 3.08
C PHE A 28 0.32 -11.62 4.37
N GLU A 29 1.18 -12.42 5.02
CA GLU A 29 0.94 -12.93 6.38
C GLU A 29 0.90 -11.77 7.39
N GLU A 30 1.80 -10.78 7.29
CA GLU A 30 1.77 -9.56 8.12
C GLU A 30 0.48 -8.75 7.89
N LEU A 31 0.03 -8.63 6.64
CA LEU A 31 -1.24 -7.96 6.32
C LEU A 31 -2.44 -8.70 6.91
N GLN A 32 -2.47 -10.03 6.80
CA GLN A 32 -3.51 -10.87 7.37
C GLN A 32 -3.55 -10.72 8.89
N LEU A 33 -2.39 -10.78 9.57
CA LEU A 33 -2.28 -10.61 11.01
C LEU A 33 -2.82 -9.24 11.45
N ARG A 34 -2.42 -8.17 10.75
CA ARG A 34 -2.95 -6.82 11.03
C ARG A 34 -4.46 -6.73 10.90
N CYS A 35 -5.06 -7.38 9.90
CA CYS A 35 -6.51 -7.42 9.75
C CYS A 35 -7.19 -8.15 10.91
N GLN A 36 -6.57 -9.22 11.41
CA GLN A 36 -7.07 -9.96 12.58
C GLN A 36 -6.97 -9.11 13.85
N GLU A 37 -5.81 -8.52 14.13
CA GLU A 37 -5.58 -7.63 15.28
C GLU A 37 -6.57 -6.46 15.26
N GLU A 38 -6.78 -5.85 14.10
CA GLU A 38 -7.73 -4.76 13.94
C GLU A 38 -9.17 -5.21 14.23
N LYS A 39 -9.57 -6.38 13.73
CA LYS A 39 -10.90 -6.96 14.00
C LYS A 39 -11.10 -7.24 15.49
N GLU A 40 -10.07 -7.71 16.18
CA GLU A 40 -10.08 -7.90 17.64
C GLU A 40 -10.25 -6.57 18.37
N GLN A 41 -9.54 -5.52 17.96
CA GLN A 41 -9.65 -4.19 18.56
C GLN A 41 -11.06 -3.59 18.42
N TYR A 42 -11.74 -3.79 17.29
CA TYR A 42 -13.15 -3.39 17.15
C TYR A 42 -14.06 -4.13 18.13
N ALA A 43 -13.83 -5.43 18.33
CA ALA A 43 -14.59 -6.23 19.29
C ALA A 43 -14.35 -5.77 20.74
N GLU A 44 -13.09 -5.51 21.10
CA GLU A 44 -12.73 -4.98 22.43
C GLU A 44 -13.32 -3.59 22.70
N ALA A 45 -13.35 -2.73 21.68
CA ALA A 45 -13.94 -1.39 21.77
C ALA A 45 -15.49 -1.38 21.75
N GLY A 46 -16.13 -2.54 21.51
CA GLY A 46 -17.58 -2.63 21.34
C GLY A 46 -18.11 -1.85 20.12
N GLN A 47 -17.25 -1.61 19.12
CA GLN A 47 -17.58 -0.84 17.92
C GLN A 47 -18.09 -1.78 16.83
N THR A 48 -19.04 -1.28 16.03
CA THR A 48 -19.53 -2.02 14.86
C THR A 48 -18.75 -1.54 13.63
N PRO A 49 -17.99 -2.42 12.94
CA PRO A 49 -17.29 -2.06 11.71
C PRO A 49 -18.28 -1.73 10.60
N SER A 50 -17.89 -0.85 9.67
CA SER A 50 -18.67 -0.63 8.45
C SER A 50 -18.75 -1.89 7.57
N PRO A 51 -19.75 -1.99 6.68
CA PRO A 51 -19.81 -3.07 5.69
C PRO A 51 -18.53 -3.18 4.84
N GLN A 52 -17.92 -2.05 4.48
CA GLN A 52 -16.69 -2.01 3.67
C GLN A 52 -15.50 -2.55 4.44
N LYS A 53 -15.38 -2.20 5.73
CA LYS A 53 -14.36 -2.75 6.62
C LYS A 53 -14.48 -4.26 6.77
N LEU A 54 -15.70 -4.77 6.95
CA LEU A 54 -15.98 -6.21 6.98
C LEU A 54 -15.57 -6.88 5.66
N ASN A 55 -15.96 -6.30 4.51
CA ASN A 55 -15.59 -6.80 3.19
C ASN A 55 -14.07 -6.83 2.99
N PHE A 56 -13.35 -5.81 3.48
CA PHE A 56 -11.90 -5.73 3.44
C PHE A 56 -11.25 -6.84 4.29
N TRP A 57 -11.72 -7.04 5.53
CA TRP A 57 -11.21 -8.12 6.39
C TRP A 57 -11.48 -9.50 5.79
N ASP A 58 -12.68 -9.74 5.27
CA ASP A 58 -13.02 -11.02 4.62
C ASP A 58 -12.09 -11.31 3.43
N ALA A 59 -11.69 -10.28 2.70
CA ALA A 59 -10.75 -10.40 1.57
C ALA A 59 -9.29 -10.69 1.99
N HIS A 60 -8.91 -10.50 3.26
CA HIS A 60 -7.52 -10.61 3.72
C HIS A 60 -7.30 -11.59 4.87
N ILE A 61 -8.34 -11.99 5.60
CA ILE A 61 -8.24 -12.94 6.73
C ILE A 61 -8.29 -14.40 6.27
N GLY A 62 -8.90 -14.70 5.12
CA GLY A 62 -9.01 -16.07 4.60
C GLY A 62 -7.65 -16.75 4.33
N PRO A 63 -7.46 -18.04 4.67
CA PRO A 63 -6.18 -18.75 4.53
C PRO A 63 -5.74 -18.90 3.07
N GLU A 64 -6.68 -19.00 2.13
CA GLU A 64 -6.41 -19.05 0.68
C GLU A 64 -5.91 -17.71 0.10
N ASN A 65 -6.02 -16.62 0.84
CA ASN A 65 -5.69 -15.28 0.34
C ASN A 65 -4.19 -15.06 0.26
N VAL A 66 -3.40 -15.54 1.23
CA VAL A 66 -1.94 -15.39 1.22
C VAL A 66 -1.32 -16.05 -0.02
N ASP A 67 -1.71 -17.29 -0.32
CA ASP A 67 -1.19 -18.02 -1.50
C ASP A 67 -1.62 -17.36 -2.81
N SER A 68 -2.88 -16.91 -2.88
CA SER A 68 -3.43 -16.21 -4.04
C SER A 68 -2.72 -14.88 -4.30
N HIS A 69 -2.53 -14.06 -3.26
CA HIS A 69 -1.83 -12.77 -3.35
C HIS A 69 -0.35 -12.94 -3.68
N THR A 70 0.31 -13.94 -3.07
CA THR A 70 1.70 -14.29 -3.37
C THR A 70 1.85 -14.69 -4.83
N SER A 71 0.95 -15.54 -5.33
CA SER A 71 0.96 -15.99 -6.73
C SER A 71 0.76 -14.84 -7.72
N ARG A 72 -0.18 -13.93 -7.44
CA ARG A 72 -0.40 -12.73 -8.29
C ARG A 72 0.80 -11.79 -8.27
N SER A 73 1.39 -11.58 -7.10
CA SER A 73 2.58 -10.73 -6.94
C SER A 73 3.79 -11.33 -7.67
N ARG A 74 3.93 -12.65 -7.66
CA ARG A 74 4.95 -13.36 -8.46
C ARG A 74 4.78 -13.10 -9.95
N LEU A 75 3.55 -13.17 -10.48
CA LEU A 75 3.26 -12.85 -11.89
C LEU A 75 3.56 -11.38 -12.21
N PHE A 76 3.23 -10.46 -11.30
CA PHE A 76 3.60 -9.04 -11.45
C PHE A 76 5.11 -8.87 -11.54
N LEU A 77 5.87 -9.41 -10.57
CA LEU A 77 7.33 -9.29 -10.53
C LEU A 77 8.01 -9.90 -11.76
N GLN A 78 7.44 -10.96 -12.35
CA GLN A 78 7.91 -11.52 -13.64
C GLN A 78 7.83 -10.52 -14.80
N SER A 79 6.90 -9.58 -14.74
CA SER A 79 6.69 -8.54 -15.76
C SER A 79 7.27 -7.17 -15.38
N PHE A 80 7.69 -6.99 -14.12
CA PHE A 80 8.11 -5.69 -13.61
C PHE A 80 9.55 -5.36 -14.03
N ASP A 81 9.70 -4.41 -14.94
CA ASP A 81 10.98 -4.04 -15.55
C ASP A 81 12.05 -3.67 -14.54
N ASP A 82 11.72 -2.92 -13.50
CA ASP A 82 12.71 -2.55 -12.49
C ASP A 82 13.21 -3.77 -11.70
N PHE A 83 12.37 -4.79 -11.48
CA PHE A 83 12.81 -6.04 -10.87
C PHE A 83 13.67 -6.89 -11.83
N ARG A 84 13.36 -6.88 -13.13
CA ARG A 84 14.13 -7.63 -14.14
C ARG A 84 15.46 -6.98 -14.51
N SER A 85 15.50 -5.65 -14.55
CA SER A 85 16.62 -4.86 -15.09
C SER A 85 17.50 -4.25 -14.01
N ARG A 86 16.94 -3.89 -12.84
CA ARG A 86 17.70 -3.34 -11.72
C ARG A 86 17.95 -4.45 -10.72
N GLN A 87 19.16 -5.00 -10.76
CA GLN A 87 19.62 -6.05 -9.85
C GLN A 87 19.69 -5.62 -8.36
N ASN A 88 19.27 -4.40 -8.01
CA ASN A 88 19.48 -3.79 -6.70
C ASN A 88 18.22 -3.14 -6.12
N LEU A 89 17.02 -3.68 -6.36
CA LEU A 89 15.89 -3.26 -5.54
C LEU A 89 16.18 -3.64 -4.08
N SER A 90 15.98 -2.70 -3.16
CA SER A 90 16.01 -3.02 -1.74
C SER A 90 14.78 -3.82 -1.35
N LYS A 91 14.87 -4.52 -0.20
CA LYS A 91 13.72 -5.23 0.37
C LYS A 91 12.51 -4.30 0.58
N GLU A 92 12.76 -3.05 0.99
CA GLU A 92 11.73 -2.03 1.19
C GLU A 92 11.09 -1.58 -0.12
N GLN A 93 11.90 -1.35 -1.16
CA GLN A 93 11.40 -0.96 -2.48
C GLN A 93 10.56 -2.08 -3.12
N LEU A 94 11.01 -3.32 -2.97
CA LEU A 94 10.26 -4.47 -3.43
C LEU A 94 8.95 -4.63 -2.65
N ARG A 95 8.99 -4.50 -1.33
CA ARG A 95 7.79 -4.51 -0.48
C ARG A 95 6.79 -3.46 -0.94
N PHE A 96 7.27 -2.24 -1.14
CA PHE A 96 6.46 -1.13 -1.64
C PHE A 96 5.83 -1.46 -3.00
N ALA A 97 6.62 -1.89 -3.98
CA ALA A 97 6.13 -2.21 -5.32
C ALA A 97 5.05 -3.31 -5.30
N VAL A 98 5.28 -4.37 -4.52
CA VAL A 98 4.32 -5.48 -4.37
C VAL A 98 3.03 -5.03 -3.71
N LEU A 99 3.11 -4.31 -2.59
CA LEU A 99 1.92 -3.87 -1.86
C LEU A 99 1.11 -2.83 -2.65
N VAL A 100 1.78 -1.86 -3.30
CA VAL A 100 1.11 -0.87 -4.16
C VAL A 100 0.40 -1.54 -5.32
N GLN A 101 1.05 -2.49 -6.00
CA GLN A 101 0.41 -3.22 -7.09
C GLN A 101 -0.80 -4.03 -6.60
N HIS A 102 -0.68 -4.68 -5.44
CA HIS A 102 -1.78 -5.42 -4.83
C HIS A 102 -2.99 -4.52 -4.54
N PHE A 103 -2.79 -3.41 -3.81
CA PHE A 103 -3.87 -2.50 -3.45
C PHE A 103 -4.47 -1.79 -4.67
N ALA A 104 -3.66 -1.32 -5.62
CA ALA A 104 -4.16 -0.73 -6.87
C ALA A 104 -5.00 -1.73 -7.70
N SER A 105 -4.62 -3.02 -7.69
CA SER A 105 -5.40 -4.07 -8.34
C SER A 105 -6.72 -4.33 -7.63
N GLN A 106 -6.71 -4.30 -6.30
CA GLN A 106 -7.92 -4.43 -5.50
C GLN A 106 -8.87 -3.26 -5.76
N ASP A 107 -8.40 -2.02 -5.75
CA ASP A 107 -9.18 -0.83 -6.08
C ASP A 107 -9.85 -0.92 -7.44
N THR A 108 -9.07 -1.33 -8.45
CA THR A 108 -9.57 -1.49 -9.83
C THR A 108 -10.68 -2.55 -9.89
N MET A 109 -10.53 -3.64 -9.14
CA MET A 109 -11.56 -4.68 -9.04
C MET A 109 -12.77 -4.19 -8.24
N ASP A 110 -12.55 -3.39 -7.20
CA ASP A 110 -13.57 -2.91 -6.29
C ASP A 110 -14.55 -1.95 -6.98
N PHE A 111 -14.05 -1.10 -7.88
CA PHE A 111 -14.89 -0.23 -8.72
C PHE A 111 -15.95 -1.02 -9.52
N ARG A 112 -15.63 -2.27 -9.90
CA ARG A 112 -16.54 -3.15 -10.65
C ARG A 112 -17.49 -3.95 -9.76
N ARG A 113 -17.33 -3.89 -8.43
CA ARG A 113 -18.21 -4.61 -7.49
C ARG A 113 -19.50 -3.83 -7.25
N PRO A 114 -20.61 -4.55 -6.97
CA PRO A 114 -21.81 -3.94 -6.40
C PRO A 114 -21.47 -3.12 -5.14
N PRO A 115 -22.12 -1.97 -4.90
CA PRO A 115 -21.79 -1.07 -3.79
C PRO A 115 -21.67 -1.78 -2.43
N GLU A 116 -22.56 -2.72 -2.14
CA GLU A 116 -22.61 -3.47 -0.88
C GLU A 116 -21.45 -4.46 -0.69
N LYS A 117 -20.71 -4.78 -1.76
CA LYS A 117 -19.55 -5.69 -1.76
C LYS A 117 -18.22 -4.94 -1.92
N ARG A 118 -18.26 -3.61 -1.95
CA ARG A 118 -17.05 -2.80 -2.04
C ARG A 118 -16.29 -2.88 -0.74
N MET A 119 -14.97 -2.91 -0.85
CA MET A 119 -14.03 -2.97 0.26
C MET A 119 -13.54 -1.58 0.65
N HIS A 120 -13.56 -0.64 -0.30
CA HIS A 120 -13.06 0.72 -0.09
C HIS A 120 -14.23 1.70 -0.12
N ASP A 121 -14.24 2.57 0.88
CA ASP A 121 -15.04 3.79 0.94
C ASP A 121 -14.07 4.93 1.28
N ASP A 122 -14.36 6.15 0.83
CA ASP A 122 -13.51 7.33 1.13
C ASP A 122 -13.71 7.82 2.58
N VAL A 123 -14.25 6.95 3.45
CA VAL A 123 -14.57 7.23 4.84
C VAL A 123 -13.49 6.67 5.75
N PHE A 124 -12.81 7.57 6.46
CA PHE A 124 -11.79 7.21 7.44
C PHE A 124 -12.42 6.86 8.80
N GLU A 125 -12.27 5.62 9.25
CA GLU A 125 -12.67 5.19 10.59
C GLU A 125 -11.49 5.41 11.56
N GLY A 126 -11.40 6.61 12.14
CA GLY A 126 -10.31 7.03 13.04
C GLY A 126 -10.25 6.34 14.41
N ILE A 127 -10.80 5.13 14.54
CA ILE A 127 -10.92 4.41 15.80
C ILE A 127 -9.55 4.04 16.40
N LEU A 128 -8.51 3.90 15.56
CA LEU A 128 -7.19 3.37 15.95
C LEU A 128 -6.03 4.37 15.82
N THR A 129 -6.27 5.61 15.42
CA THR A 129 -5.19 6.52 15.05
C THR A 129 -5.09 7.73 15.97
N SER A 130 -4.30 7.60 17.03
CA SER A 130 -3.55 8.73 17.60
C SER A 130 -2.22 8.98 16.85
N SER A 131 -1.98 8.28 15.74
CA SER A 131 -0.77 8.44 14.90
C SER A 131 -1.08 8.18 13.42
N VAL A 132 -0.22 8.71 12.54
CA VAL A 132 -0.30 8.71 11.07
C VAL A 132 -0.30 7.28 10.50
N ASN A 133 -1.47 6.68 10.58
CA ASN A 133 -2.29 6.13 9.51
C ASN A 133 -1.65 5.06 8.60
N ALA A 134 -1.92 3.79 8.91
CA ALA A 134 -1.73 2.67 7.98
C ALA A 134 -2.43 2.91 6.64
N GLN A 135 -3.55 3.64 6.64
CA GLN A 135 -4.26 4.05 5.43
C GLN A 135 -3.47 5.04 4.56
N LEU A 136 -2.54 5.83 5.12
CA LEU A 136 -1.67 6.69 4.32
C LEU A 136 -0.69 5.88 3.46
N VAL A 137 -0.28 4.70 3.96
CA VAL A 137 0.57 3.76 3.21
C VAL A 137 -0.28 3.01 2.18
N THR A 138 -1.53 2.68 2.52
CA THR A 138 -2.46 1.98 1.62
C THR A 138 -3.00 2.86 0.50
N ASP A 139 -3.26 4.15 0.76
CA ASP A 139 -3.88 5.12 -0.15
C ASP A 139 -2.87 6.06 -0.80
N ALA A 140 -1.56 5.86 -0.58
CA ALA A 140 -0.50 6.70 -1.14
C ALA A 140 -0.58 6.82 -2.68
N HIS A 141 -1.11 5.81 -3.37
CA HIS A 141 -1.30 5.82 -4.83
C HIS A 141 -2.49 6.65 -5.29
N ARG A 142 -3.43 7.00 -4.40
CA ARG A 142 -4.64 7.77 -4.74
C ARG A 142 -4.39 9.28 -4.82
N ALA A 143 -3.31 9.79 -4.22
CA ALA A 143 -2.93 11.22 -4.19
C ALA A 143 -4.01 12.20 -3.67
N GLU A 144 -5.13 11.67 -3.21
CA GLU A 144 -6.26 12.37 -2.61
C GLU A 144 -6.63 11.59 -1.35
N TRP A 145 -6.66 12.27 -0.21
CA TRP A 145 -7.07 11.68 1.07
C TRP A 145 -7.89 12.68 1.86
N ALA A 146 -8.95 12.20 2.51
CA ALA A 146 -9.73 13.01 3.44
C ALA A 146 -9.29 12.73 4.88
N ILE A 147 -8.98 13.79 5.63
CA ILE A 147 -8.76 13.72 7.09
C ILE A 147 -9.93 14.47 7.71
N GLU A 148 -10.72 13.80 8.56
CA GLU A 148 -11.87 14.42 9.27
C GLU A 148 -12.94 15.04 8.34
N GLY A 149 -13.06 14.54 7.11
CA GLY A 149 -14.00 15.05 6.10
C GLY A 149 -13.46 16.17 5.22
N ASP A 150 -12.23 16.64 5.48
CA ASP A 150 -11.54 17.62 4.65
C ASP A 150 -10.61 16.90 3.66
N GLY A 151 -10.84 17.10 2.36
CA GLY A 151 -10.04 16.52 1.29
C GLY A 151 -8.70 17.24 1.10
N PHE A 152 -7.61 16.46 1.06
CA PHE A 152 -6.26 16.92 0.78
C PHE A 152 -5.77 16.25 -0.49
N VAL A 153 -5.29 17.07 -1.43
CA VAL A 153 -4.66 16.61 -2.67
C VAL A 153 -3.18 16.94 -2.57
N VAL A 154 -2.30 15.99 -2.91
CA VAL A 154 -0.87 16.31 -3.05
C VAL A 154 -0.74 17.26 -4.23
N PRO A 155 -0.29 18.52 -4.02
CA PRO A 155 -0.05 19.41 -5.15
C PRO A 155 0.98 18.73 -6.05
N LYS A 156 0.61 18.50 -7.32
CA LYS A 156 1.60 18.14 -8.35
C LYS A 156 2.70 19.19 -8.24
N ALA A 157 3.93 18.74 -7.99
CA ALA A 157 5.09 19.62 -8.05
C ALA A 157 4.97 20.43 -9.33
N GLN A 158 4.76 21.73 -9.20
CA GLN A 158 4.85 22.62 -10.35
C GLN A 158 6.26 22.44 -10.86
N ASN A 159 6.40 21.88 -12.07
CA ASN A 159 7.66 21.97 -12.78
C ASN A 159 7.99 23.46 -12.84
N ASP A 160 9.14 23.84 -12.26
CA ASP A 160 9.76 25.15 -12.39
C ASP A 160 10.25 25.37 -13.83
N GLU A 161 9.32 25.33 -14.79
CA GLU A 161 9.57 25.64 -16.20
C GLU A 161 8.50 26.60 -16.70
N ASP A 162 8.33 27.77 -16.06
CA ASP A 162 7.57 28.88 -16.67
C ASP A 162 7.92 30.27 -16.08
N GLN A 163 9.19 30.52 -15.78
CA GLN A 163 9.68 31.88 -15.54
C GLN A 163 10.97 32.16 -16.32
N ASN A 164 10.89 32.19 -17.66
CA ASN A 164 11.82 33.05 -18.41
C ASN A 164 11.33 33.45 -19.82
N SER A 165 10.08 33.87 -19.95
CA SER A 165 9.59 34.47 -21.20
C SER A 165 8.51 35.50 -20.97
N THR A 166 8.86 36.67 -20.43
CA THR A 166 8.32 37.97 -20.90
C THR A 166 9.01 39.13 -20.18
N GLY A 167 9.67 39.99 -20.94
CA GLY A 167 10.28 41.21 -20.41
C GLY A 167 11.09 41.99 -21.43
N GLN A 168 10.60 42.13 -22.67
CA GLN A 168 10.97 43.27 -23.52
C GLN A 168 10.07 44.44 -23.14
N GLN A 169 10.67 45.54 -22.66
CA GLN A 169 10.51 46.89 -23.22
C GLN A 169 11.56 47.82 -22.62
#